data_AF-A0A1S3JU26-F1
#
_entry.id   AF-A0A1S3JU26-F1
#
_cell.length_a   1.000
_cell.length_b   1.000
_cell.length_c   1.000
_cell.angle_alpha   90.00
_cell.angle_beta   90.00
_cell.angle_gamma   90.00
#
_symmetry.space_group_name_H-M   'P 1'
#
loop_
_entity.id
_entity.type
_entity.pdbx_description
1 polymer ?
#
loop_
_entity_poly.entity_id
_entity_poly.type
_entity_poly.pdbx_seq_one_letter_code
_entity_poly.pdbx_strand_id
1 'polypeptide(L)'
;MASSQRVPRKRKLPTWMKLKTETKSAQTGLSNGVTKSSVLEDSLPELRFTGGIIYSHQKDDCSLLCQDIICSLETQQHNAAVGFDIEWPVTYQRGRENRTALVQICTPEKRCYLFHVSCMGELPKGLKELLSHSKIKKVGVGIDR
;
A
#
# COMPACT_ATOMS: atom_id res chain seq x y z
N MET A 1 46.00 -9.18 -2.74
CA MET A 1 44.85 -8.25 -2.70
C MET A 1 44.42 -7.97 -4.14
N ALA A 2 43.25 -8.44 -4.56
CA ALA A 2 42.74 -8.18 -5.90
C ALA A 2 41.39 -7.46 -5.79
N SER A 3 41.35 -6.19 -6.19
CA SER A 3 40.15 -5.36 -6.21
C SER A 3 39.31 -5.69 -7.45
N SER A 4 38.12 -6.24 -7.24
CA SER A 4 37.14 -6.49 -8.31
C SER A 4 36.28 -5.24 -8.50
N GLN A 5 36.56 -4.47 -9.55
CA GLN A 5 35.74 -3.33 -9.95
C GLN A 5 34.38 -3.81 -10.50
N ARG A 6 33.28 -3.44 -9.82
CA ARG A 6 31.91 -3.73 -10.30
C ARG A 6 31.51 -2.74 -11.37
N VAL A 7 31.26 -3.24 -12.58
CA VAL A 7 30.69 -2.46 -13.68
C VAL A 7 29.21 -2.13 -13.38
N PRO A 8 28.76 -0.87 -13.47
CA PRO A 8 27.36 -0.52 -13.26
C PRO A 8 26.51 -1.06 -14.41
N ARG A 9 25.63 -2.02 -14.11
CA ARG A 9 24.67 -2.55 -15.08
C ARG A 9 23.53 -1.56 -15.29
N LYS A 10 23.41 -1.03 -16.52
CA LYS A 10 22.29 -0.17 -16.94
C LYS A 10 20.97 -0.94 -16.82
N ARG A 11 19.93 -0.29 -16.27
CA ARG A 11 18.56 -0.82 -16.22
C ARG A 11 18.06 -1.10 -17.64
N LYS A 12 17.56 -2.31 -17.89
CA LYS A 12 16.85 -2.66 -19.12
C LYS A 12 15.36 -2.41 -18.88
N LEU A 13 14.82 -1.36 -19.51
CA LEU A 13 13.38 -1.11 -19.49
C LEU A 13 12.64 -2.20 -20.29
N PRO A 14 11.41 -2.58 -19.89
CA PRO A 14 10.54 -3.45 -20.68
C PRO A 14 10.35 -2.92 -22.10
N THR A 15 10.08 -3.82 -23.05
CA THR A 15 9.90 -3.47 -24.47
C THR A 15 8.76 -2.49 -24.71
N TRP A 16 7.66 -2.61 -23.96
CA TRP A 16 6.49 -1.73 -24.10
C TRP A 16 6.78 -0.26 -23.79
N MET A 17 7.76 0.02 -22.91
CA MET A 17 8.16 1.39 -22.53
C MET A 17 9.10 2.04 -23.57
N LYS A 18 9.54 1.28 -24.58
CA LYS A 18 10.42 1.76 -25.64
C LYS A 18 9.69 2.07 -26.95
N LEU A 19 8.39 1.76 -27.05
CA LEU A 19 7.61 2.15 -28.21
C LEU A 19 7.38 3.65 -28.15
N LYS A 20 8.06 4.39 -29.05
CA LYS A 20 7.63 5.74 -29.41
C LYS A 20 6.31 5.60 -30.17
N THR A 21 5.28 6.28 -29.70
CA THR A 21 3.99 6.39 -30.39
C THR A 21 4.23 7.09 -31.72
N GLU A 22 4.22 6.35 -32.83
CA GLU A 22 4.22 6.94 -34.16
C GLU A 22 2.81 7.43 -34.49
N THR A 23 2.54 8.70 -34.16
CA THR A 23 1.37 9.39 -34.67
C THR A 23 1.65 9.75 -36.13
N LYS A 24 1.13 8.95 -37.08
CA LYS A 24 1.18 9.27 -38.50
C LYS A 24 0.36 10.55 -38.77
N SER A 25 1.05 11.62 -39.12
CA SER A 25 0.47 12.85 -39.65
C SER A 25 0.08 12.66 -41.12
N ALA A 26 -1.22 12.58 -41.39
CA ALA A 26 -1.77 12.86 -42.72
C ALA A 26 -2.40 14.25 -42.67
N GLN A 27 -1.76 15.22 -43.33
CA GLN A 27 -2.32 16.56 -43.53
C GLN A 27 -3.16 16.57 -44.80
N THR A 28 -4.48 16.76 -44.66
CA THR A 28 -5.33 17.40 -45.67
C THR A 28 -6.50 18.10 -44.97
N GLY A 29 -6.53 19.43 -45.06
CA GLY A 29 -7.75 20.26 -45.14
C GLY A 29 -8.62 20.44 -43.88
N LEU A 30 -8.51 21.63 -43.27
CA LEU A 30 -9.56 22.41 -42.59
C LEU A 30 -10.71 21.65 -41.87
N SER A 31 -10.62 21.56 -40.55
CA SER A 31 -11.69 22.04 -39.66
C SER A 31 -11.13 22.22 -38.24
N ASN A 32 -11.67 23.19 -37.50
CA ASN A 32 -11.30 23.50 -36.12
C ASN A 32 -11.39 22.24 -35.24
N GLY A 33 -10.25 21.55 -35.07
CA GLY A 33 -10.12 20.43 -34.17
C GLY A 33 -10.14 20.97 -32.75
N VAL A 34 -11.32 20.98 -32.12
CA VAL A 34 -11.44 21.02 -30.67
C VAL A 34 -10.51 19.93 -30.13
N THR A 35 -9.39 20.35 -29.55
CA THR A 35 -8.60 19.48 -28.69
C THR A 35 -9.54 19.08 -27.57
N LYS A 36 -10.16 17.90 -27.67
CA LYS A 36 -10.80 17.28 -26.52
C LYS A 36 -9.67 16.98 -25.55
N SER A 37 -9.30 17.94 -24.70
CA SER A 37 -8.68 17.64 -23.42
C SER A 37 -9.65 16.71 -22.76
N SER A 38 -9.34 15.42 -22.75
CA SER A 38 -10.23 14.47 -22.10
C SER A 38 -10.29 14.91 -20.65
N VAL A 39 -11.49 15.06 -20.09
CA VAL A 39 -11.75 15.40 -18.67
C VAL A 39 -10.97 14.50 -17.69
N LEU A 40 -10.36 13.42 -18.21
CA LEU A 40 -9.49 12.47 -17.53
C LEU A 40 -8.04 12.96 -17.31
N GLU A 41 -7.62 14.06 -17.95
CA GLU A 41 -6.29 14.66 -17.77
C GLU A 41 -6.26 15.71 -16.65
N ASP A 42 -7.42 16.11 -16.14
CA ASP A 42 -7.51 17.01 -14.99
C ASP A 42 -7.04 16.27 -13.73
N SER A 43 -6.20 16.94 -12.93
CA SER A 43 -5.70 16.37 -11.67
C SER A 43 -6.86 16.09 -10.73
N LEU A 44 -7.08 14.82 -10.39
CA LEU A 44 -8.05 14.43 -9.37
C LEU A 44 -7.62 14.97 -8.00
N PRO A 45 -8.58 15.32 -7.12
CA PRO A 45 -8.26 15.74 -5.76
C PRO A 45 -7.58 14.61 -5.00
N GLU A 46 -6.61 14.96 -4.14
CA GLU A 46 -5.95 14.01 -3.26
C GLU A 46 -6.94 13.39 -2.27
N LEU A 47 -6.92 12.06 -2.16
CA LEU A 47 -7.65 11.36 -1.11
C LEU A 47 -6.92 11.56 0.23
N ARG A 48 -7.59 12.21 1.19
CA ARG A 48 -7.11 12.37 2.56
C ARG A 48 -8.03 11.65 3.53
N PHE A 49 -7.44 10.80 4.38
CA PHE A 49 -8.17 10.22 5.49
C PHE A 49 -8.41 11.29 6.57
N THR A 50 -9.67 11.53 6.93
CA THR A 50 -10.08 12.55 7.91
C THR A 50 -10.57 11.95 9.24
N GLY A 51 -10.46 10.63 9.39
CA GLY A 51 -10.80 9.91 10.61
C GLY A 51 -9.71 10.01 11.69
N GLY A 52 -9.93 9.33 12.80
CA GLY A 52 -8.96 9.24 13.89
C GLY A 52 -7.79 8.34 13.51
N ILE A 53 -6.56 8.79 13.79
CA ILE A 53 -5.34 7.99 13.60
C ILE A 53 -4.79 7.61 14.97
N ILE A 54 -4.62 6.31 15.20
CA ILE A 54 -4.07 5.75 16.44
C ILE A 54 -2.72 5.14 16.10
N TYR A 55 -1.67 5.69 16.69
CA TYR A 55 -0.31 5.19 16.50
C TYR A 55 0.14 4.39 17.72
N SER A 56 0.65 3.19 17.49
CA SER A 56 1.22 2.35 18.55
C SER A 56 2.56 1.77 18.12
N HIS A 57 3.55 1.87 19.01
CA HIS A 57 4.89 1.32 18.84
C HIS A 57 5.30 0.41 20.01
N GLN A 58 4.37 0.11 20.91
CA GLN A 58 4.55 -0.78 22.05
C GLN A 58 3.75 -2.07 21.84
N LYS A 59 4.35 -3.22 22.15
CA LYS A 59 3.77 -4.53 21.87
C LYS A 59 2.47 -4.80 22.63
N ASP A 60 2.44 -4.42 23.90
CA ASP A 60 1.28 -4.68 24.77
C ASP A 60 0.10 -3.79 24.39
N ASP A 61 0.34 -2.51 24.15
CA ASP A 61 -0.65 -1.56 23.63
C ASP A 61 -1.22 -2.02 22.28
N CYS A 62 -0.36 -2.41 21.34
CA CYS A 62 -0.82 -2.96 20.06
C CYS A 62 -1.69 -4.20 20.24
N SER A 63 -1.36 -5.09 21.19
CA SER A 63 -2.15 -6.29 21.45
C SER A 63 -3.53 -5.95 22.03
N LEU A 64 -3.61 -5.00 22.97
CA LEU A 64 -4.87 -4.53 23.55
C LEU A 64 -5.75 -3.86 22.49
N LEU A 65 -5.19 -2.95 21.69
CA LEU A 65 -5.92 -2.29 20.61
C LEU A 65 -6.47 -3.30 19.58
N CYS A 66 -5.70 -4.35 19.28
CA CYS A 66 -6.19 -5.41 18.38
C CYS A 66 -7.35 -6.21 18.99
N GLN A 67 -7.33 -6.48 20.30
CA GLN A 67 -8.44 -7.13 20.99
C GLN A 67 -9.69 -6.25 20.96
N ASP A 68 -9.54 -4.94 21.19
CA ASP A 68 -10.65 -3.98 21.10
C ASP A 68 -11.28 -3.97 19.69
N ILE A 69 -10.46 -4.02 18.64
CA ILE A 69 -10.93 -4.10 17.24
C ILE A 69 -11.71 -5.41 17.03
N ILE A 70 -11.17 -6.55 17.47
CA ILE A 70 -11.84 -7.86 17.34
C ILE A 70 -13.21 -7.81 18.03
N CYS A 71 -13.24 -7.45 19.32
CA CYS A 71 -14.46 -7.36 20.11
C CYS A 71 -15.49 -6.42 19.47
N SER A 72 -15.06 -5.25 19.00
CA SER A 72 -15.94 -4.28 18.33
C SER A 72 -16.58 -4.88 17.07
N LEU A 73 -15.80 -5.58 16.25
CA LEU A 73 -16.26 -6.15 14.99
C LEU A 73 -17.10 -7.42 15.14
N GLU A 74 -16.88 -8.21 16.19
CA GLU A 74 -17.68 -9.41 16.46
C GLU A 74 -19.14 -9.09 16.82
N THR A 75 -19.39 -7.90 17.40
CA THR A 75 -20.76 -7.44 17.65
C THR A 75 -21.54 -7.10 16.38
N GLN A 76 -20.87 -7.02 15.22
CA GLN A 76 -21.52 -6.68 13.96
C GLN A 76 -22.01 -7.93 13.22
N GLN A 77 -23.30 -7.96 12.90
CA GLN A 77 -24.02 -9.16 12.47
C GLN A 77 -23.56 -9.75 11.12
N HIS A 78 -22.96 -8.97 10.21
CA HIS A 78 -22.57 -9.45 8.88
C HIS A 78 -21.31 -8.79 8.29
N ASN A 79 -20.41 -9.62 7.75
CA ASN A 79 -19.27 -9.23 6.89
C ASN A 79 -18.30 -8.18 7.48
N ALA A 80 -17.88 -8.35 8.74
CA ALA A 80 -16.84 -7.54 9.33
C ALA A 80 -15.59 -7.49 8.42
N ALA A 81 -15.20 -6.28 8.03
CA ALA A 81 -14.05 -6.04 7.18
C ALA A 81 -13.25 -4.85 7.69
N VAL A 82 -11.92 -4.95 7.57
CA VAL A 82 -10.98 -3.87 7.86
C VAL A 82 -10.11 -3.62 6.64
N GLY A 83 -9.82 -2.34 6.36
CA GLY A 83 -8.77 -1.97 5.41
C GLY A 83 -7.42 -2.41 5.96
N PHE A 84 -6.59 -3.02 5.12
CA PHE A 84 -5.28 -3.55 5.48
C PHE A 84 -4.23 -3.08 4.48
N ASP A 85 -3.14 -2.54 4.99
CA ASP A 85 -1.94 -2.23 4.21
C ASP A 85 -0.67 -2.37 5.05
N ILE A 86 0.49 -2.48 4.42
CA ILE A 86 1.79 -2.63 5.09
C ILE A 86 2.88 -1.78 4.43
N GLU A 87 3.79 -1.26 5.25
CA GLU A 87 4.96 -0.51 4.77
C GLU A 87 6.26 -1.17 5.22
N TRP A 88 7.29 -1.09 4.37
CA TRP A 88 8.64 -1.57 4.65
C TRP A 88 9.68 -0.55 4.20
N PRO A 89 10.87 -0.52 4.85
CA PRO A 89 11.93 0.40 4.44
C PRO A 89 12.37 0.09 3.00
N VAL A 90 12.70 1.13 2.22
CA VAL A 90 13.26 0.95 0.88
C VAL A 90 14.69 0.45 1.00
N THR A 91 15.02 -0.70 0.39
CA THR A 91 16.42 -1.13 0.25
C THR A 91 16.81 -1.28 -1.22
N TYR A 92 17.98 -0.76 -1.55
CA TYR A 92 18.55 -0.84 -2.90
C TYR A 92 19.44 -2.08 -3.09
N GLN A 93 19.37 -3.03 -2.16
CA GLN A 93 20.12 -4.29 -2.22
C GLN A 93 19.31 -5.32 -3.00
N ARG A 94 19.82 -5.70 -4.18
CA ARG A 94 19.14 -6.63 -5.08
C ARG A 94 18.97 -8.01 -4.42
N GLY A 95 17.75 -8.55 -4.49
CA GLY A 95 17.43 -9.90 -4.01
C GLY A 95 17.16 -10.01 -2.50
N ARG A 96 16.96 -8.88 -1.80
CA ARG A 96 16.49 -8.87 -0.41
C ARG A 96 15.07 -8.33 -0.34
N GLU A 97 14.19 -9.10 0.29
CA GLU A 97 12.88 -8.64 0.73
C GLU A 97 13.03 -8.04 2.13
N ASN A 98 12.47 -6.84 2.33
CA ASN A 98 12.54 -6.18 3.62
C ASN A 98 11.39 -6.67 4.51
N ARG A 99 11.67 -6.78 5.80
CA ARG A 99 10.63 -7.06 6.78
C ARG A 99 9.66 -5.89 6.84
N THR A 100 8.38 -6.20 7.02
CA THR A 100 7.35 -5.22 7.34
C THR A 100 7.78 -4.38 8.55
N ALA A 101 7.66 -3.07 8.42
CA ALA A 101 7.95 -2.11 9.48
C ALA A 101 6.67 -1.55 10.10
N LEU A 102 5.65 -1.31 9.28
CA LEU A 102 4.37 -0.75 9.71
C LEU A 102 3.23 -1.62 9.19
N VAL A 103 2.22 -1.85 10.01
CA VAL A 103 0.94 -2.43 9.61
C VAL A 103 -0.15 -1.39 9.83
N GLN A 104 -1.01 -1.20 8.83
CA GLN A 104 -2.13 -0.26 8.86
C GLN A 104 -3.45 -1.04 8.89
N ILE A 105 -4.32 -0.73 9.85
CA ILE A 105 -5.66 -1.32 9.96
C ILE A 105 -6.69 -0.20 10.02
N CYS A 106 -7.57 -0.09 9.04
CA CYS A 106 -8.66 0.88 9.05
C CYS A 106 -10.00 0.19 9.34
N THR A 107 -10.69 0.63 10.38
CA THR A 107 -12.01 0.10 10.76
C THR A 107 -13.15 0.93 10.15
N PRO A 108 -14.38 0.38 10.06
CA PRO A 108 -15.54 1.09 9.54
C PRO A 108 -15.87 2.40 10.27
N GLU A 109 -15.51 2.51 11.55
CA GLU A 109 -15.77 3.67 12.42
C GLU A 109 -14.86 4.88 12.12
N LYS A 110 -14.21 4.92 10.95
CA LYS A 110 -13.24 5.95 10.55
C LYS A 110 -12.08 6.06 11.55
N ARG A 111 -11.55 4.92 12.00
CA ARG A 111 -10.33 4.85 12.80
C ARG A 111 -9.28 4.06 12.04
N CYS A 112 -8.09 4.64 11.87
CA CYS A 112 -6.94 3.96 11.28
C CYS A 112 -5.87 3.75 12.35
N TYR A 113 -5.45 2.50 12.51
CA TYR A 113 -4.45 2.07 13.45
C TYR A 113 -3.13 1.84 12.72
N LEU A 114 -2.08 2.50 13.18
CA LEU A 114 -0.73 2.41 12.64
C LEU A 114 0.15 1.68 13.65
N PHE A 115 0.37 0.39 13.41
CA PHE A 115 1.17 -0.49 14.27
C PHE A 115 2.62 -0.54 13.77
N HIS A 116 3.51 0.16 14.45
CA HIS A 116 4.94 0.24 14.09
C HIS A 116 5.70 -0.99 14.58
N VAL A 117 5.42 -2.13 13.95
CA VAL A 117 5.91 -3.46 14.36
C VAL A 117 7.44 -3.59 14.37
N SER A 118 8.18 -2.81 13.57
CA SER A 118 9.65 -2.81 13.64
C SER A 118 10.19 -2.26 14.96
N CYS A 119 9.43 -1.45 15.70
CA CYS A 119 9.80 -0.96 17.03
C CYS A 119 9.52 -1.97 18.15
N MET A 120 8.76 -3.03 17.88
CA MET A 120 8.23 -3.95 18.88
C MET A 120 9.09 -5.21 19.09
N GLY A 121 10.13 -5.40 18.27
CA GLY A 121 11.06 -6.54 18.31
C GLY A 121 10.47 -7.86 17.80
N GLU A 122 9.19 -8.11 18.08
CA GLU A 122 8.43 -9.25 17.60
C GLU A 122 6.98 -8.87 17.25
N LEU A 123 6.30 -9.71 16.47
CA LEU A 123 4.91 -9.47 16.08
C LEU A 123 4.00 -9.62 17.31
N PRO A 124 3.22 -8.58 17.69
CA PRO A 124 2.31 -8.65 18.83
C PRO A 124 1.28 -9.77 18.68
N LYS A 125 0.96 -10.45 19.78
CA LYS A 125 0.05 -11.60 19.77
C LYS A 125 -1.36 -11.21 19.32
N GLY A 126 -1.89 -10.09 19.83
CA GLY A 126 -3.21 -9.60 19.44
C GLY A 126 -3.28 -9.23 17.96
N LEU A 127 -2.20 -8.67 17.39
CA LEU A 127 -2.14 -8.38 15.96
C LEU A 127 -2.15 -9.67 15.14
N LYS A 128 -1.39 -10.69 15.54
CA LYS A 128 -1.42 -12.00 14.87
C LYS A 128 -2.82 -12.64 14.90
N GLU A 129 -3.50 -12.53 16.03
CA GLU A 129 -4.86 -13.02 16.21
C GLU A 129 -5.84 -12.30 15.28
N LEU A 130 -5.83 -10.96 15.26
CA LEU A 130 -6.65 -10.14 14.36
C LEU A 130 -6.40 -10.51 12.88
N LEU A 131 -5.13 -10.62 12.48
CA LEU A 131 -4.75 -10.98 11.12
C LEU A 131 -5.17 -12.40 10.73
N SER A 132 -5.20 -13.33 11.69
CA SER A 132 -5.61 -14.72 11.45
C SER A 132 -7.12 -14.93 11.63
N HIS A 133 -7.85 -13.93 12.13
CA HIS A 133 -9.27 -14.05 12.46
C HIS A 133 -10.13 -14.29 11.22
N SER A 134 -10.75 -15.47 11.10
CA SER A 134 -11.45 -15.93 9.90
C SER A 134 -12.75 -15.17 9.60
N LYS A 135 -13.39 -14.60 10.63
CA LYS A 135 -14.63 -13.81 10.46
C LYS A 135 -14.37 -12.36 10.05
N ILE A 136 -13.15 -11.84 10.23
CA ILE A 136 -12.79 -10.46 9.90
C ILE A 136 -12.00 -10.48 8.60
N LYS A 137 -12.59 -9.94 7.54
CA LYS A 137 -11.97 -9.82 6.22
C LYS A 137 -10.96 -8.67 6.21
N LYS A 138 -9.79 -8.89 5.61
CA LYS A 138 -8.76 -7.85 5.42
C LYS A 138 -8.83 -7.46 3.96
N VAL A 139 -9.13 -6.20 3.68
CA VAL A 139 -9.30 -5.71 2.31
C VAL A 139 -8.13 -4.79 1.94
N GLY A 140 -7.55 -5.02 0.76
CA GLY A 140 -6.40 -4.28 0.26
C GLY A 140 -6.10 -4.66 -1.19
N VAL A 141 -5.24 -3.88 -1.86
CA VAL A 141 -4.80 -4.14 -3.24
C VAL A 141 -3.43 -4.80 -3.20
N GLY A 142 -3.27 -5.93 -3.90
CA GLY A 142 -1.98 -6.63 -3.96
C GLY A 142 -1.65 -7.45 -2.72
N ILE A 143 -2.68 -7.90 -1.98
CA ILE A 143 -2.54 -8.65 -0.73
C ILE A 143 -2.04 -10.09 -0.90
N ASP A 144 -2.25 -10.71 -2.08
CA ASP A 144 -1.91 -12.12 -2.37
C ASP A 144 -0.45 -12.35 -2.81
N ARG A 145 0.49 -11.47 -2.44
CA ARG A 145 1.90 -11.59 -2.88
C ARG A 145 2.77 -12.47 -2.00
#